data_AF-A0A1I6DXU6-F1
#
_entry.id   AF-A0A1I6DXU6-F1
#
_cell.length_a   1.000
_cell.length_b   1.000
_cell.length_c   1.000
_cell.angle_alpha   90.00
_cell.angle_beta   90.00
_cell.angle_gamma   90.00
#
_symmetry.space_group_name_H-M   'P 1'
#
loop_
_entity.id
_entity.type
_entity.pdbx_description
1 polymer ?
#
loop_
_entity_poly.entity_id
_entity_poly.type
_entity_poly.pdbx_seq_one_letter_code
_entity_poly.pdbx_strand_id
1 'polypeptide(L)'
;MLPRATFLKTYLWGHIKARLAEGYTVGEILEAIDNYAEVVHGDDYYWTHKWRLDEFLLRGLDKFKSESDPRTNFLKDKSKAPGRAQGGVSKYTGYVNRTVGYDA
;
A
#
# COMPACT_ATOMS: atom_id res chain seq x y z
N MET A 1 -32.16 3.16 4.81
CA MET A 1 -31.14 2.25 4.27
C MET A 1 -30.25 3.06 3.33
N LEU A 2 -28.94 3.14 3.58
CA LEU A 2 -28.04 3.91 2.71
C LEU A 2 -27.80 3.17 1.37
N PRO A 3 -27.60 3.87 0.26
CA PRO A 3 -27.23 3.25 -1.01
C PRO A 3 -25.92 2.44 -0.86
N ARG A 4 -25.82 1.30 -1.54
CA ARG A 4 -24.64 0.42 -1.50
C ARG A 4 -23.33 1.17 -1.81
N ALA A 5 -23.37 2.12 -2.74
CA ALA A 5 -22.22 2.96 -3.09
C ALA A 5 -21.78 3.89 -1.95
N THR A 6 -22.74 4.45 -1.20
CA THR A 6 -22.47 5.31 -0.04
C THR A 6 -21.85 4.49 1.09
N PHE A 7 -22.37 3.29 1.36
CA PHE A 7 -21.81 2.38 2.37
C PHE A 7 -20.36 1.99 2.07
N LEU A 8 -20.05 1.66 0.81
CA LEU A 8 -18.69 1.32 0.38
C LEU A 8 -17.73 2.50 0.52
N LYS A 9 -18.16 3.72 0.14
CA LYS A 9 -17.35 4.93 0.34
C LYS A 9 -17.06 5.15 1.82
N THR A 10 -18.08 5.13 2.69
CA THR A 10 -17.90 5.34 4.13
C THR A 10 -16.99 4.28 4.75
N TYR A 11 -17.12 3.01 4.34
CA TYR A 11 -16.34 1.91 4.88
C TYR A 11 -14.85 1.97 4.50
N LEU A 12 -14.55 2.12 3.19
CA LEU A 12 -13.14 2.28 2.76
C LEU A 12 -12.53 3.56 3.32
N TRP A 13 -13.32 4.63 3.39
CA TRP A 13 -12.86 5.88 3.95
C TRP A 13 -12.47 5.75 5.42
N GLY A 14 -13.23 4.98 6.21
CA GLY A 14 -12.87 4.64 7.58
C GLY A 14 -11.51 3.96 7.69
N HIS A 15 -11.22 3.00 6.81
CA HIS A 15 -9.93 2.30 6.79
C HIS A 15 -8.76 3.22 6.44
N ILE A 16 -8.93 4.10 5.44
CA ILE A 16 -7.88 5.06 5.08
C ILE A 16 -7.63 6.03 6.25
N LYS A 17 -8.68 6.57 6.87
CA LYS A 17 -8.56 7.45 8.05
C LYS A 17 -7.81 6.78 9.19
N ALA A 18 -8.10 5.51 9.47
CA ALA A 18 -7.41 4.77 10.53
C ALA A 18 -5.90 4.71 10.28
N ARG A 19 -5.48 4.46 9.03
CA ARG A 19 -4.05 4.41 8.67
C ARG A 19 -3.36 5.76 8.74
N LEU A 20 -4.04 6.82 8.31
CA LEU A 20 -3.52 8.17 8.47
C LEU A 20 -3.36 8.53 9.96
N ALA A 21 -4.29 8.11 10.82
CA ALA A 21 -4.21 8.33 12.26
C ALA A 21 -3.08 7.53 12.94
N GLU A 22 -2.69 6.39 12.38
CA GLU A 22 -1.52 5.59 12.80
C GLU A 22 -0.18 6.22 12.38
N GLY A 23 -0.20 7.28 11.58
CA GLY A 23 0.99 8.01 11.15
C GLY A 23 1.46 7.69 9.72
N TYR A 24 0.74 6.83 8.99
CA TYR A 24 1.00 6.65 7.56
C TYR A 24 0.67 7.93 6.79
N THR A 25 1.54 8.31 5.88
CA THR A 25 1.27 9.34 4.87
C THR A 25 0.49 8.76 3.71
N VAL A 26 -0.21 9.62 2.96
CA VAL A 26 -0.86 9.24 1.70
C VAL A 26 0.16 8.63 0.72
N GLY A 27 1.39 9.17 0.71
CA GLY A 27 2.46 8.65 -0.15
C GLY A 27 2.86 7.22 0.18
N GLU A 28 3.05 6.91 1.46
CA GLU A 28 3.39 5.54 1.90
C GLU A 28 2.27 4.54 1.62
N ILE A 29 1.01 4.94 1.79
CA ILE A 29 -0.14 4.08 1.45
C ILE A 29 -0.16 3.77 -0.05
N LEU A 30 0.02 4.79 -0.90
CA LEU A 30 0.06 4.61 -2.36
C LEU A 30 1.25 3.77 -2.80
N GLU A 31 2.42 4.00 -2.21
CA GLU A 31 3.63 3.23 -2.52
C GLU A 31 3.50 1.76 -2.09
N ALA A 32 2.86 1.51 -0.94
CA ALA A 32 2.57 0.15 -0.50
C ALA A 32 1.58 -0.57 -1.44
N ILE A 33 0.58 0.15 -1.98
CA ILE A 33 -0.35 -0.38 -2.99
C ILE A 33 0.40 -0.77 -4.27
N ASP A 34 1.32 0.07 -4.74
CA ASP A 34 2.12 -0.21 -5.94
C ASP A 34 3.03 -1.43 -5.73
N ASN A 35 3.73 -1.50 -4.60
CA ASN A 35 4.56 -2.65 -4.24
C ASN A 35 3.73 -3.94 -4.15
N TYR A 36 2.53 -3.86 -3.59
CA TYR A 36 1.58 -4.98 -3.54
C TYR A 36 1.16 -5.46 -4.93
N ALA A 37 0.80 -4.52 -5.80
CA ALA A 37 0.41 -4.84 -7.17
C ALA A 37 1.56 -5.50 -7.94
N GLU A 38 2.78 -4.97 -7.84
CA GLU A 38 3.98 -5.53 -8.47
C GLU A 38 4.24 -6.97 -7.97
N VAL A 39 4.19 -7.18 -6.66
CA VAL A 39 4.43 -8.49 -6.06
C VAL A 39 3.35 -9.52 -6.42
N VAL A 40 2.08 -9.13 -6.41
CA VAL A 40 0.95 -10.04 -6.69
C VAL A 40 0.88 -10.42 -8.17
N HIS A 41 1.25 -9.51 -9.06
CA HIS A 41 1.16 -9.70 -10.51
C HIS A 41 2.47 -10.14 -11.16
N GLY A 42 3.61 -10.03 -10.46
CA GLY A 42 4.91 -10.42 -11.00
C GLY A 42 5.19 -11.91 -10.88
N ASP A 43 5.71 -12.50 -11.96
CA ASP A 43 6.01 -13.93 -12.03
C ASP A 43 7.20 -14.33 -11.13
N ASP A 44 8.07 -13.39 -10.77
CA ASP A 44 9.25 -13.64 -9.93
C ASP A 44 8.91 -13.78 -8.43
N TYR A 45 7.67 -13.49 -8.01
CA TYR A 45 7.28 -13.48 -6.61
C TYR A 45 6.43 -14.70 -6.21
N TYR A 46 6.58 -15.17 -4.96
CA TYR A 46 5.81 -16.31 -4.44
C TYR A 46 4.46 -15.92 -3.84
N TRP A 47 4.23 -14.62 -3.63
CA TRP A 47 3.00 -14.14 -3.02
C TRP A 47 1.84 -14.14 -4.03
N THR A 48 0.84 -14.99 -3.80
CA THR A 48 -0.30 -15.15 -4.71
C THR A 48 -1.63 -14.67 -4.13
N HIS A 49 -1.65 -14.28 -2.85
CA HIS A 49 -2.88 -13.97 -2.14
C HIS A 49 -3.41 -12.57 -2.50
N LYS A 50 -4.57 -12.55 -3.17
CA LYS A 50 -5.24 -11.34 -3.64
C LYS A 50 -6.21 -10.80 -2.59
N TRP A 51 -6.00 -9.55 -2.19
CA TRP A 51 -6.80 -8.79 -1.25
C TRP A 51 -7.59 -7.73 -2.00
N ARG A 52 -8.82 -7.52 -1.54
CA ARG A 52 -9.53 -6.28 -1.85
C ARG A 52 -8.88 -5.11 -1.12
N LEU A 53 -9.17 -3.88 -1.54
CA LEU A 53 -8.51 -2.69 -0.99
C LEU A 53 -8.75 -2.54 0.53
N ASP A 54 -9.95 -2.83 1.02
CA ASP A 54 -10.27 -2.87 2.44
C ASP A 54 -9.42 -3.88 3.22
N GLU A 55 -9.27 -5.08 2.66
CA GLU A 55 -8.43 -6.13 3.26
C GLU A 55 -6.95 -5.76 3.27
N PHE A 56 -6.46 -5.18 2.16
CA PHE A 56 -5.09 -4.69 2.04
C PHE A 56 -4.82 -3.57 3.05
N LEU A 57 -5.73 -2.59 3.14
CA LEU A 57 -5.62 -1.52 4.13
C LEU A 57 -5.63 -2.08 5.56
N LEU A 58 -6.29 -3.22 5.84
CA LEU A 58 -6.31 -3.81 7.18
C LEU A 58 -5.05 -4.62 7.54
N ARG A 59 -4.38 -5.27 6.58
CA ARG A 59 -3.31 -6.24 6.91
C ARG A 59 -2.09 -6.24 6.00
N GLY A 60 -2.17 -5.47 4.90
CA GLY A 60 -1.16 -5.45 3.85
C GLY A 60 -0.13 -4.34 4.00
N LEU A 61 -0.49 -3.17 4.55
CA LEU A 61 0.40 -2.02 4.61
C LEU A 61 1.78 -2.33 5.22
N ASP A 62 1.83 -2.96 6.40
CA ASP A 62 3.10 -3.29 7.05
C ASP A 62 3.99 -4.24 6.22
N LYS A 63 3.38 -5.07 5.37
CA LYS A 63 4.10 -6.05 4.52
C LYS A 63 4.64 -5.42 3.24
N PHE A 64 3.95 -4.40 2.74
CA PHE A 64 4.21 -3.84 1.41
C PHE A 64 4.73 -2.39 1.44
N LYS A 65 4.85 -1.76 2.61
CA LYS A 65 5.58 -0.50 2.75
C LYS A 65 7.03 -0.66 2.30
N SER A 66 7.60 0.39 1.72
CA SER A 66 8.95 0.36 1.14
C SER A 66 10.02 -0.07 2.13
N GLU A 67 9.90 0.36 3.39
CA GLU A 67 10.81 -0.04 4.49
C GLU A 67 10.84 -1.55 4.74
N SER A 68 9.80 -2.28 4.33
CA SER A 68 9.70 -3.72 4.49
C SER A 68 10.29 -4.50 3.31
N ASP A 69 10.94 -3.84 2.34
CA ASP A 69 11.59 -4.43 1.17
C ASP A 69 10.76 -5.54 0.48
N PRO A 70 9.46 -5.33 0.16
CA PRO A 70 8.57 -6.39 -0.31
C PRO A 70 9.08 -7.06 -1.60
N ARG A 71 9.67 -6.28 -2.50
CA ARG A 71 10.23 -6.77 -3.77
C ARG A 71 11.47 -7.65 -3.60
N THR A 72 12.06 -7.67 -2.42
CA THR A 72 13.14 -8.60 -2.07
C THR A 72 12.57 -9.75 -1.26
N ASN A 73 11.72 -9.43 -0.28
CA ASN A 73 11.15 -10.38 0.66
C ASN A 73 10.24 -11.41 0.00
N PHE A 74 9.50 -11.03 -1.05
CA PHE A 74 8.58 -11.93 -1.75
C PHE A 74 9.18 -12.64 -2.98
N LEU A 75 10.45 -12.44 -3.33
CA LEU A 75 11.08 -13.15 -4.45
C LEU A 75 11.09 -14.65 -4.24
N LYS A 76 10.73 -15.40 -5.28
CA LYS A 76 10.92 -16.86 -5.38
C LYS A 76 12.41 -17.22 -5.34
N ASP A 77 13.21 -16.47 -6.08
CA ASP A 77 14.66 -16.66 -6.19
C ASP A 77 15.40 -15.47 -5.56
N LYS A 78 16.03 -15.71 -4.41
CA LYS A 78 16.77 -14.68 -3.66
C LYS A 78 18.08 -14.26 -4.34
N SER A 79 18.60 -15.05 -5.26
CA SER A 79 19.79 -14.66 -6.04
C SER A 79 19.50 -13.50 -7.01
N LYS A 80 18.22 -13.31 -7.38
CA LYS A 80 17.76 -12.19 -8.21
C LYS A 80 17.48 -10.90 -7.43
N ALA A 81 17.72 -10.89 -6.12
CA ALA A 81 17.51 -9.69 -5.32
C ALA A 81 18.33 -8.53 -5.92
N PRO A 82 17.70 -7.39 -6.26
CA PRO A 82 18.45 -6.25 -6.74
C PRO A 82 19.49 -5.88 -5.67
N GLY A 83 20.74 -5.65 -6.09
CA GLY A 83 21.76 -5.10 -5.18
C GLY A 83 21.19 -3.83 -4.55
N ARG A 84 21.36 -3.65 -3.23
CA ARG A 84 20.74 -2.57 -2.43
C ARG A 84 20.81 -1.24 -3.21
N ALA A 85 19.72 -0.89 -3.88
CA ALA A 85 19.65 0.35 -4.62
C ALA A 85 19.46 1.47 -3.60
N GLN A 86 20.36 2.45 -3.62
CA GLN A 86 20.20 3.65 -2.82
C GLN A 86 19.06 4.49 -3.40
N GLY A 87 17.93 4.51 -2.68
CA GLY A 87 16.96 5.60 -2.64
C GLY A 87 16.61 6.25 -3.97
N GLY A 88 15.75 5.60 -4.76
CA GLY A 88 14.95 6.33 -5.76
C GLY A 88 13.97 7.26 -5.04
N VAL A 89 13.81 8.50 -5.53
CA VAL A 89 12.81 9.42 -5.00
C VAL A 89 11.42 8.85 -5.30
N SER A 90 10.61 8.62 -4.27
CA SER A 90 9.24 8.15 -4.46
C SER A 90 8.47 9.12 -5.36
N LYS A 91 7.80 8.62 -6.39
CA LYS A 91 6.91 9.45 -7.23
C LYS A 91 5.76 10.08 -6.42
N TYR A 92 5.57 9.64 -5.18
CA TYR A 92 4.59 10.18 -4.24
C TYR A 92 5.14 11.23 -3.26
N THR A 93 6.37 11.74 -3.44
CA THR A 93 6.93 12.82 -2.59
C THR A 93 6.02 14.04 -2.50
N GLY A 94 5.19 14.34 -3.51
CA GLY A 94 4.21 15.43 -3.46
C GLY A 94 2.97 15.17 -2.56
N TYR A 95 2.79 13.96 -2.05
CA TYR A 95 1.62 13.56 -1.24
C TYR A 95 1.92 13.51 0.27
N VAL A 96 3.18 13.60 0.68
CA VAL A 96 3.61 13.50 2.09
C VAL A 96 3.05 14.61 2.99
N ASN A 97 2.73 15.78 2.41
CA ASN A 97 2.21 16.95 3.14
C ASN A 97 0.76 17.31 2.77
N ARG A 98 0.04 16.45 2.05
CA ARG A 98 -1.38 16.71 1.75
C ARG A 98 -2.22 16.32 2.96
N THR A 99 -2.43 17.26 3.87
CA THR A 99 -3.59 17.21 4.77
C THR A 99 -4.83 17.26 3.89
N VAL A 100 -5.39 16.09 3.61
CA VAL A 100 -6.67 16.00 2.94
C VAL A 100 -7.72 16.47 3.95
N GLY A 101 -8.10 17.75 3.85
CA GLY A 101 -9.27 18.27 4.54
C GLY A 101 -10.49 17.51 4.04
N TYR A 102 -11.03 16.62 4.88
CA TYR A 102 -12.35 16.06 4.66
C TYR A 102 -13.29 16.90 5.48
N ASP A 103 -13.97 17.84 4.80
CA ASP A 103 -15.12 18.50 5.39
C ASP A 103 -16.11 17.40 5.86
N ALA A 104 -16.54 17.57 7.11
CA ALA A 104 -17.27 16.59 7.91
C ALA A 104 -18.67 16.28 7.38
#